data_AF-A0A6I4P4A5-F1
#
_entry.id   AF-A0A6I4P4A5-F1
#
_cell.length_a   1.000
_cell.length_b   1.000
_cell.length_c   1.000
_cell.angle_alpha   90.00
_cell.angle_beta   90.00
_cell.angle_gamma   90.00
#
_symmetry.space_group_name_H-M   'P 1'
#
loop_
_entity.id
_entity.type
_entity.pdbx_description
1 polymer ?
#
loop_
_entity_poly.entity_id
_entity_poly.type
_entity_poly.pdbx_seq_one_letter_code
_entity_poly.pdbx_strand_id
1 'polypeptide(L)'
;MLTTSVVRQRAANAADAAALAAADVWSGAVAVDLTACEAAETAARLGGAVLASCEVDEGGAQVTVSLVSVLGDVVARSRAGPPGAS
;
A
#
# COMPACT_ATOMS: atom_id res chain seq x y z
N MET A 1 -13.09 9.31 -20.13
CA MET A 1 -12.87 7.93 -19.64
C MET A 1 -11.40 7.62 -19.31
N LEU A 2 -10.41 8.11 -20.07
CA LEU A 2 -8.99 7.86 -19.78
C LEU A 2 -8.52 8.36 -18.40
N THR A 3 -9.00 9.53 -17.95
CA THR A 3 -8.62 10.12 -16.66
C THR A 3 -9.01 9.27 -15.46
N THR A 4 -10.18 8.63 -15.49
CA THR A 4 -10.63 7.70 -14.43
C THR A 4 -9.73 6.47 -14.32
N SER A 5 -9.28 5.92 -15.47
CA SER A 5 -8.33 4.80 -15.50
C SER A 5 -7.00 5.19 -14.86
N VAL A 6 -6.48 6.38 -15.19
CA VAL A 6 -5.22 6.89 -14.62
C VAL A 6 -5.34 7.08 -13.11
N VAL A 7 -6.44 7.64 -12.60
CA VAL A 7 -6.63 7.82 -11.15
C VAL A 7 -6.70 6.47 -10.43
N ARG A 8 -7.44 5.49 -10.97
CA ARG A 8 -7.47 4.13 -10.41
C ARG A 8 -6.11 3.47 -10.42
N GLN A 9 -5.37 3.60 -11.52
CA GLN A 9 -4.03 3.03 -11.62
C GLN A 9 -3.07 3.67 -10.62
N ARG A 10 -3.17 4.98 -10.39
CA ARG A 10 -2.36 5.67 -9.37
C ARG A 10 -2.67 5.16 -7.96
N ALA A 11 -3.95 5.00 -7.63
CA ALA A 11 -4.34 4.45 -6.34
C ALA A 11 -3.83 3.00 -6.16
N ALA A 12 -3.92 2.17 -7.20
CA ALA A 12 -3.37 0.81 -7.20
C ALA A 12 -1.85 0.80 -6.99
N ASN A 13 -1.11 1.60 -7.76
CA ASN A 13 0.35 1.70 -7.61
C ASN A 13 0.77 2.19 -6.21
N ALA A 14 0.01 3.11 -5.61
CA ALA A 14 0.26 3.57 -4.25
C ALA A 14 0.00 2.46 -3.22
N ALA A 15 -1.06 1.67 -3.40
CA ALA A 15 -1.35 0.50 -2.55
C ALA A 15 -0.26 -0.57 -2.67
N ASP A 16 0.19 -0.88 -3.90
CA ASP A 16 1.25 -1.85 -4.17
C ASP A 16 2.57 -1.44 -3.52
N ALA A 17 2.98 -0.17 -3.71
CA ALA A 17 4.19 0.35 -3.08
C ALA A 17 4.12 0.30 -1.54
N ALA A 18 2.96 0.62 -0.98
CA ALA A 18 2.75 0.55 0.47
C ALA A 18 2.75 -0.89 1.01
N ALA A 19 2.14 -1.83 0.30
CA ALA A 19 2.16 -3.24 0.66
C ALA A 19 3.58 -3.82 0.61
N LEU A 20 4.35 -3.52 -0.43
CA LEU A 20 5.76 -3.95 -0.54
C LEU A 20 6.62 -3.37 0.57
N ALA A 21 6.51 -2.08 0.86
CA ALA A 21 7.26 -1.45 1.94
C ALA A 21 6.96 -2.11 3.30
N ALA A 22 5.69 -2.42 3.58
CA ALA A 22 5.30 -3.14 4.79
C ALA A 22 5.87 -4.55 4.83
N ALA A 23 5.78 -5.30 3.72
CA ALA A 23 6.30 -6.67 3.64
C ALA A 23 7.83 -6.73 3.76
N ASP A 24 8.55 -5.77 3.17
CA ASP A 24 10.01 -5.68 3.25
C ASP A 24 10.49 -5.41 4.68
N VAL A 25 9.79 -4.54 5.40
CA VAL A 25 10.09 -4.27 6.82
C VAL A 25 9.71 -5.45 7.70
N TRP A 26 8.52 -6.04 7.50
CA TRP A 26 8.06 -7.20 8.27
C TRP A 26 8.96 -8.43 8.09
N SER A 27 9.40 -8.70 6.86
CA SER A 27 10.30 -9.81 6.56
C SER A 27 11.75 -9.57 7.00
N GLY A 28 12.08 -8.34 7.42
CA GLY A 28 13.45 -7.94 7.75
C GLY A 28 14.35 -7.78 6.53
N ALA A 29 13.80 -7.70 5.32
CA ALA A 29 14.55 -7.44 4.09
C ALA A 29 15.18 -6.03 4.08
N VAL A 30 14.56 -5.08 4.78
CA VAL A 30 15.06 -3.72 4.96
C VAL A 30 15.24 -3.43 6.45
N ALA A 31 16.47 -3.09 6.86
CA ALA A 31 16.78 -2.71 8.24
C ALA A 31 16.48 -1.23 8.48
N VAL A 32 15.38 -0.94 9.18
CA VAL A 32 14.94 0.40 9.57
C VAL A 32 14.33 0.37 10.99
N ASP A 33 14.34 1.52 11.65
CA ASP A 33 13.68 1.72 12.96
C ASP A 33 12.19 2.08 12.82
N LEU A 34 11.51 1.50 11.82
CA LEU A 34 10.08 1.72 11.56
C LEU A 34 9.34 0.39 11.62
N THR A 35 8.10 0.42 12.09
CA THR A 35 7.17 -0.71 11.95
C THR A 35 6.72 -0.87 10.49
N ALA A 36 6.24 -2.06 10.13
CA ALA A 36 5.74 -2.35 8.79
C ALA A 36 4.62 -1.37 8.35
N CYS A 37 3.74 -0.97 9.26
CA CYS A 37 2.67 -0.04 8.93
C CYS A 37 3.13 1.42 8.82
N GLU A 38 4.17 1.84 9.56
CA GLU A 38 4.79 3.16 9.35
C GLU A 38 5.51 3.25 8.00
N ALA A 39 6.14 2.15 7.56
CA ALA A 39 6.70 2.05 6.21
C ALA A 39 5.61 2.10 5.13
N ALA A 40 4.49 1.39 5.34
CA ALA A 40 3.31 1.46 4.47
C ALA A 40 2.76 2.90 4.36
N GLU A 41 2.63 3.59 5.49
CA GLU A 41 2.14 4.98 5.54
C GLU A 41 3.07 5.91 4.76
N THR A 42 4.38 5.77 4.97
CA THR A 42 5.38 6.57 4.25
C THR A 42 5.29 6.36 2.75
N ALA A 43 5.22 5.11 2.30
CA ALA A 43 5.07 4.77 0.88
C ALA A 43 3.74 5.25 0.29
N ALA A 44 2.62 5.11 1.01
CA ALA A 44 1.32 5.63 0.59
C ALA A 44 1.37 7.15 0.37
N ARG A 45 1.96 7.89 1.33
CA ARG A 45 2.12 9.35 1.24
C ARG A 45 2.98 9.77 0.05
N LEU A 46 4.09 9.06 -0.21
CA LEU A 46 4.94 9.30 -1.39
C LEU A 46 4.18 9.01 -2.70
N GLY A 47 3.24 8.06 -2.68
CA GLY A 47 2.32 7.76 -3.77
C GLY A 47 1.15 8.74 -3.92
N GLY A 48 1.04 9.76 -3.05
CA GLY A 48 -0.05 10.73 -3.05
C GLY A 48 -1.38 10.19 -2.50
N ALA A 49 -1.32 9.10 -1.74
CA ALA A 49 -2.46 8.50 -1.06
C ALA A 49 -2.29 8.59 0.47
N VAL A 50 -3.36 8.31 1.20
CA VAL A 50 -3.34 8.14 2.65
C VAL A 50 -3.56 6.67 3.01
N LEU A 51 -2.90 6.20 4.05
CA LEU A 51 -3.12 4.84 4.56
C LEU A 51 -4.50 4.76 5.22
N ALA A 52 -5.34 3.84 4.76
CA ALA A 52 -6.68 3.59 5.32
C ALA A 52 -6.69 2.36 6.24
N SER A 53 -5.95 1.32 5.89
CA SER A 53 -5.69 0.17 6.77
C SER A 53 -4.36 -0.49 6.44
N CYS A 54 -3.76 -1.11 7.46
CA CYS A 54 -2.56 -1.93 7.34
C CYS A 54 -2.70 -3.13 8.28
N GLU A 55 -2.67 -4.32 7.71
CA GLU A 55 -2.72 -5.59 8.42
C GLU A 55 -1.49 -6.39 8.01
N VAL A 56 -0.77 -6.94 8.99
CA VAL A 56 0.45 -7.70 8.75
C VAL A 56 0.38 -8.98 9.56
N ASP A 57 0.53 -10.10 8.87
CA ASP A 57 0.49 -11.44 9.44
C ASP A 57 1.54 -12.34 8.77
N GLU A 58 1.50 -13.64 9.09
CA GLU A 58 2.38 -14.67 8.52
C GLU A 58 2.29 -14.81 6.98
N GLY A 59 1.20 -14.34 6.38
CA GLY A 59 1.02 -14.25 4.94
C GLY A 59 1.56 -12.97 4.30
N GLY A 60 1.96 -11.99 5.08
CA GLY A 60 2.55 -10.74 4.62
C GLY A 60 1.70 -9.53 4.96
N ALA A 61 1.80 -8.48 4.16
CA ALA A 61 1.13 -7.20 4.39
C ALA A 61 -0.07 -7.01 3.46
N GLN A 62 -1.24 -6.75 4.03
CA GLN A 62 -2.42 -6.28 3.34
C GLN A 62 -2.63 -4.80 3.65
N VAL A 63 -2.66 -3.98 2.61
CA VAL A 63 -2.73 -2.52 2.74
C VAL A 63 -3.89 -1.98 1.93
N THR A 64 -4.67 -1.10 2.55
CA THR A 64 -5.70 -0.29 1.86
C THR A 64 -5.29 1.17 1.93
N VAL A 65 -5.35 1.87 0.81
CA VAL A 65 -5.08 3.32 0.72
C VAL A 65 -6.28 4.05 0.14
N SER A 66 -6.39 5.34 0.44
CA SER A 66 -7.34 6.26 -0.19
C SER A 66 -6.58 7.37 -0.93
N LEU A 67 -6.92 7.58 -2.20
CA LEU A 67 -6.40 8.67 -3.00
C LEU A 67 -7.53 9.65 -3.30
N VAL A 68 -7.40 10.89 -2.81
CA VAL A 68 -8.35 11.97 -3.06
C VAL A 68 -8.12 12.52 -4.47
N SER A 69 -9.17 12.58 -5.28
CA SER A 69 -9.11 13.14 -6.62
C SER A 69 -10.25 14.13 -6.86
N VAL A 70 -10.16 14.89 -7.95
CA VAL A 70 -11.27 15.78 -8.38
C VAL A 70 -12.56 15.03 -8.73
N LEU A 71 -12.51 13.71 -8.87
CA LEU A 71 -13.64 12.84 -9.15
C LEU A 71 -14.17 12.12 -7.89
N GLY A 72 -13.62 12.44 -6.72
CA GLY A 72 -13.90 11.77 -5.45
C GLY A 72 -12.75 10.86 -4.98
N ASP A 73 -12.98 10.21 -3.85
CA ASP A 73 -12.02 9.33 -3.21
C ASP A 73 -11.96 7.98 -3.93
N VAL A 74 -10.72 7.53 -4.19
CA VAL A 74 -10.45 6.23 -4.80
C VAL A 74 -9.73 5.36 -3.78
N VAL A 75 -10.42 4.33 -3.32
CA VAL A 75 -9.85 3.32 -2.43
C VAL A 75 -9.21 2.22 -3.28
N ALA A 76 -7.98 1.86 -2.94
CA ALA A 76 -7.28 0.73 -3.53
C ALA A 76 -6.69 -0.15 -2.43
N ARG A 77 -6.64 -1.46 -2.69
CA ARG A 77 -6.07 -2.45 -1.80
C ARG A 77 -5.03 -3.27 -2.53
N SER A 78 -3.95 -3.58 -1.86
CA SER A 78 -2.94 -4.52 -2.33
C SER A 78 -2.46 -5.44 -1.20
N ARG A 79 -1.83 -6.54 -1.59
CA ARG A 79 -1.23 -7.52 -0.68
C ARG A 79 0.16 -7.89 -1.20
N ALA A 80 1.16 -7.85 -0.32
CA ALA A 80 2.51 -8.31 -0.60
C ALA A 80 2.95 -9.35 0.43
N GLY A 81 3.57 -10.45 -0.01
CA GLY A 81 4.03 -11.52 0.87
C GLY A 81 4.38 -12.78 0.09
N PRO A 82 4.87 -13.84 0.77
CA PRO A 82 5.27 -15.08 0.13
C PRO A 82 4.12 -15.72 -0.70
N PRO A 83 4.44 -16.39 -1.82
CA PRO A 83 3.43 -17.10 -2.58
C PRO A 83 2.84 -18.25 -1.75
N GLY A 84 1.51 -18.39 -1.76
CA GLY A 84 0.80 -19.50 -1.12
C GLY A 84 0.36 -19.28 0.33
N ALA A 85 0.59 -18.11 0.92
CA ALA A 85 0.07 -17.78 2.23
C ALA A 85 -1.33 -17.14 2.12
N SER A 86 -2.36 -17.95 1.91
CA SER A 86 -3.75 -17.52 1.77
C SER A 86 -4.70 -18.49 2.44
#